data_AF-A0A8C0FJE3-F1
#
_entry.id   AF-A0A8C0FJE3-F1
#
_cell.length_a   1.000
_cell.length_b   1.000
_cell.length_c   1.000
_cell.angle_alpha   90.00
_cell.angle_beta   90.00
_cell.angle_gamma   90.00
#
_symmetry.space_group_name_H-M   'P 1'
#
loop_
_entity.id
_entity.type
_entity.pdbx_description
1 polymer ?
#
loop_
_entity_poly.entity_id
_entity_poly.type
_entity_poly.pdbx_seq_one_letter_code
_entity_poly.pdbx_strand_id
1 'polypeptide(L)'
;MAPGALLLEAQKEYEKESQKADEYLREIKDQKLLPEAVSQCIEAAGYEHEPDTQKSLLRAASFGKCFIDKFPPEGFVRMCQDLRVLNAIRDYQIGIPLTFTQYKRLTIEVLLDRLVLRRLYPLAIRICEYLPRGGAQPVRGRAQTSPLTPFQVQQKDKSDEEVAHAINQKLGDTPGISYSEIAARAYDCGRTELAIKVSWLAPRHGQLGWLGGGHVWWPCTDSPSFCKHQERETLKDLYNQDDNHQELGNFHVHSSYSEKRIEGRVGALQNALDEYYKAKNEFAAKATEDQIKLLRLQRHLQEDFDKPYLDLSLHDTVSNLILDGHHKRAEQLYREFKIPDKRYWWLKISALANRGDWEELEKFSKSKKSPIGYLVRAFLTGGGGQPCPRVGLWGWARPWALLEQPG
;
A
#
# COMPACT_ATOMS: atom_id res chain seq x y z
N MET A 1 -39.36 -36.84 12.16
CA MET A 1 -39.01 -35.44 12.48
C MET A 1 -37.56 -35.19 12.13
N ALA A 2 -37.12 -33.95 11.89
CA ALA A 2 -35.70 -33.67 11.71
C ALA A 2 -34.92 -34.02 12.99
N PRO A 3 -33.68 -34.55 12.89
CA PRO A 3 -32.95 -35.01 14.06
C PRO A 3 -32.62 -33.88 15.05
N GLY A 4 -32.39 -32.65 14.56
CA GLY A 4 -32.26 -31.47 15.43
C GLY A 4 -33.54 -31.11 16.21
N ALA A 5 -34.72 -31.31 15.61
CA ALA A 5 -35.99 -31.04 16.28
C ALA A 5 -36.27 -32.04 17.41
N LEU A 6 -35.94 -33.32 17.20
CA LEU A 6 -36.03 -34.35 18.24
C LEU A 6 -35.10 -34.04 19.42
N LEU A 7 -33.88 -33.56 19.13
CA LEU A 7 -32.92 -33.18 20.17
C LEU A 7 -33.42 -31.96 20.99
N LEU A 8 -34.09 -31.01 20.35
CA LEU A 8 -34.71 -29.88 21.03
C LEU A 8 -35.86 -30.31 21.94
N GLU A 9 -36.73 -31.21 21.48
CA GLU A 9 -37.80 -31.76 22.33
C GLU A 9 -37.26 -32.61 23.48
N ALA A 10 -36.21 -33.40 23.24
CA ALA A 10 -35.50 -34.13 24.29
C ALA A 10 -34.97 -33.17 25.37
N GLN A 11 -34.40 -32.03 24.97
CA GLN A 11 -33.90 -31.03 25.90
C GLN A 11 -35.01 -30.33 26.69
N LYS A 12 -36.16 -30.04 26.07
CA LYS A 12 -37.32 -29.47 26.77
C LYS A 12 -37.92 -30.45 27.78
N GLU A 13 -38.04 -31.73 27.43
CA GLU A 13 -38.51 -32.76 28.36
C GLU A 13 -37.50 -32.99 29.50
N TYR A 14 -36.21 -32.84 29.23
CA TYR A 14 -35.17 -32.89 30.25
C TYR A 14 -35.28 -31.72 31.24
N GLU A 15 -35.55 -30.50 30.77
CA GLU A 15 -35.83 -29.35 31.65
C GLU A 15 -37.08 -29.55 32.53
N LYS A 16 -38.02 -30.42 32.13
CA LYS A 16 -39.20 -30.80 32.90
C LYS A 16 -38.98 -32.02 33.82
N GLU A 17 -37.76 -32.55 33.90
CA GLU A 17 -37.42 -33.78 34.64
C GLU A 17 -38.26 -35.00 34.21
N SER A 18 -38.71 -35.01 32.95
CA SER A 18 -39.55 -36.05 32.35
C SER A 18 -38.69 -37.19 31.79
N GLN A 19 -39.09 -38.45 32.04
CA GLN A 19 -38.41 -39.63 31.51
C GLN A 19 -38.42 -39.71 29.97
N LYS A 20 -39.35 -39.00 29.32
CA LYS A 20 -39.47 -38.92 27.86
C LYS A 20 -38.21 -38.37 27.18
N ALA A 21 -37.41 -37.57 27.89
CA ALA A 21 -36.14 -37.06 27.38
C ALA A 21 -35.18 -38.21 26.99
N ASP A 22 -35.18 -39.29 27.78
CA ASP A 22 -34.30 -40.44 27.60
C ASP A 22 -34.79 -41.32 26.44
N GLU A 23 -36.11 -41.39 26.21
CA GLU A 23 -36.71 -42.06 25.05
C GLU A 23 -36.28 -41.39 23.74
N TYR A 24 -36.41 -40.06 23.65
CA TYR A 24 -35.98 -39.31 22.47
C TYR A 24 -34.46 -39.39 22.24
N LEU A 25 -33.66 -39.39 23.30
CA LEU A 25 -32.20 -39.57 23.19
C LEU A 25 -31.82 -40.94 22.66
N ARG A 26 -32.49 -42.01 23.12
CA ARG A 26 -32.26 -43.37 22.62
C ARG A 26 -32.62 -43.47 21.15
N GLU A 27 -33.75 -42.92 20.73
CA GLU A 27 -34.16 -42.90 19.33
C GLU A 27 -33.10 -42.24 18.42
N ILE A 28 -32.55 -41.10 18.84
CA ILE A 28 -31.49 -40.39 18.09
C ILE A 28 -30.18 -41.18 18.07
N LYS A 29 -29.83 -41.85 19.18
CA LYS A 29 -28.61 -42.68 19.29
C LYS A 29 -28.70 -43.95 18.46
N ASP A 30 -29.85 -44.62 18.47
CA ASP A 30 -30.09 -45.85 17.71
C ASP A 30 -29.99 -45.59 16.20
N GLN A 31 -30.43 -44.41 15.76
CA GLN A 31 -30.30 -43.96 14.37
C GLN A 31 -28.88 -43.45 14.03
N LYS A 32 -27.98 -43.31 15.02
CA LYS A 32 -26.62 -42.74 14.89
C LYS A 32 -26.59 -41.30 14.33
N LEU A 33 -27.69 -40.56 14.45
CA LEU A 33 -27.84 -39.20 13.92
C LEU A 33 -27.47 -38.11 14.94
N LEU A 34 -26.97 -38.48 16.12
CA LEU A 34 -26.68 -37.55 17.20
C LEU A 34 -25.70 -36.41 16.82
N PRO A 35 -24.58 -36.66 16.10
CA PRO A 35 -23.69 -35.57 15.67
C PRO A 35 -24.36 -34.60 14.68
N GLU A 36 -25.19 -35.14 13.78
CA GLU A 36 -25.95 -34.35 12.82
C GLU A 36 -27.02 -33.50 13.53
N ALA A 37 -27.73 -34.07 14.50
CA ALA A 37 -28.70 -33.36 15.34
C ALA A 37 -28.07 -32.15 16.03
N VAL A 38 -26.87 -32.33 16.63
CA VAL A 38 -26.13 -31.25 17.28
C VAL A 38 -25.72 -30.18 16.26
N SER A 39 -25.19 -30.57 15.10
CA SER A 39 -24.80 -29.62 14.04
C SER A 39 -26.00 -28.82 13.53
N GLN A 40 -27.15 -29.48 13.31
CA GLN A 40 -28.38 -28.83 12.87
C GLN A 40 -28.88 -27.81 13.91
N CYS A 41 -28.84 -28.14 15.21
CA CYS A 41 -29.20 -27.18 16.27
C CYS A 41 -28.27 -25.96 16.30
N ILE A 42 -26.97 -26.16 16.09
CA ILE A 42 -25.98 -25.07 16.03
C ILE A 42 -26.25 -24.17 14.82
N GLU A 43 -26.45 -24.75 13.64
CA GLU A 43 -26.71 -23.97 12.43
C GLU A 43 -28.06 -23.26 12.46
N ALA A 44 -29.12 -23.93 12.93
CA ALA A 44 -30.44 -23.34 13.11
C ALA A 44 -30.39 -22.10 14.02
N ALA A 45 -29.59 -22.15 15.10
CA ALA A 45 -29.40 -20.99 15.97
C ALA A 45 -28.82 -19.78 15.22
N GLY A 46 -28.02 -19.99 14.17
CA GLY A 46 -27.48 -18.92 13.32
C GLY A 46 -28.54 -18.20 12.47
N TYR A 47 -29.59 -18.91 12.05
CA TYR A 47 -30.66 -18.36 11.21
C TYR A 47 -31.77 -17.71 12.01
N GLU A 48 -31.87 -18.04 13.30
CA GLU A 48 -32.84 -17.42 14.20
C GLU A 48 -32.44 -15.98 14.59
N HIS A 49 -33.45 -15.15 14.82
CA HIS A 49 -33.29 -13.76 15.23
C HIS A 49 -33.67 -13.51 16.69
N GLU A 50 -34.54 -14.33 17.26
CA GLU A 50 -34.98 -14.20 18.64
C GLU A 50 -33.92 -14.79 19.61
N PRO A 51 -33.45 -14.02 20.60
CA PRO A 51 -32.35 -14.47 21.47
C PRO A 51 -32.73 -15.66 22.35
N ASP A 52 -34.01 -15.84 22.67
CA ASP A 52 -34.46 -16.94 23.53
C ASP A 52 -34.56 -18.26 22.77
N THR A 53 -35.00 -18.24 21.50
CA THR A 53 -34.96 -19.42 20.62
C THR A 53 -33.53 -19.83 20.30
N GLN A 54 -32.64 -18.87 20.02
CA GLN A 54 -31.20 -19.12 19.86
C GLN A 54 -30.58 -19.82 21.08
N LYS A 55 -30.88 -19.32 22.30
CA LYS A 55 -30.39 -19.95 23.55
C LYS A 55 -30.95 -21.36 23.72
N SER A 56 -32.24 -21.58 23.43
CA SER A 56 -32.86 -22.91 23.52
C SER A 56 -32.19 -23.91 22.57
N LEU A 57 -31.94 -23.51 21.31
CA LEU A 57 -31.22 -24.33 20.33
C LEU A 57 -29.77 -24.63 20.76
N LEU A 58 -29.05 -23.64 21.30
CA LEU A 58 -27.70 -23.84 21.81
C LEU A 58 -27.66 -24.71 23.08
N ARG A 59 -28.69 -24.66 23.93
CA ARG A 59 -28.84 -25.59 25.07
C ARG A 59 -29.08 -27.01 24.59
N ALA A 60 -29.93 -27.22 23.59
CA ALA A 60 -30.15 -28.53 22.97
C ALA A 60 -28.85 -29.10 22.36
N ALA A 61 -28.08 -28.27 21.65
CA ALA A 61 -26.75 -28.66 21.17
C ALA A 61 -25.78 -28.97 22.32
N SER A 62 -25.80 -28.17 23.40
CA SER A 62 -24.98 -28.40 24.59
C SER A 62 -25.39 -29.65 25.38
N PHE A 63 -26.64 -30.08 25.27
CA PHE A 63 -27.14 -31.32 25.83
C PHE A 63 -26.68 -32.51 24.99
N GLY A 64 -26.86 -32.44 23.67
CA GLY A 64 -26.46 -33.51 22.74
C GLY A 64 -24.95 -33.78 22.73
N LYS A 65 -24.11 -32.74 22.84
CA LYS A 65 -22.64 -32.91 22.84
C LYS A 65 -22.13 -33.75 24.03
N CYS A 66 -22.85 -33.80 25.15
CA CYS A 66 -22.45 -34.59 26.33
C CYS A 66 -22.47 -36.10 26.06
N PHE A 67 -23.15 -36.53 25.01
CA PHE A 67 -23.31 -37.94 24.65
C PHE A 67 -22.44 -38.35 23.45
N ILE A 68 -21.49 -37.50 23.03
CA ILE A 68 -20.56 -37.73 21.93
C ILE A 68 -19.13 -37.79 22.48
N ASP A 69 -18.42 -38.90 22.28
CA ASP A 69 -17.10 -39.13 22.88
C ASP A 69 -15.99 -38.18 22.38
N LYS A 70 -16.10 -37.66 21.15
CA LYS A 70 -15.09 -36.80 20.51
C LYS A 70 -15.73 -35.68 19.69
N PHE A 71 -16.42 -34.76 20.35
CA PHE A 71 -17.01 -33.60 19.69
C PHE A 71 -16.02 -32.43 19.55
N PRO A 72 -15.82 -31.86 18.35
CA PRO A 72 -14.97 -30.67 18.15
C PRO A 72 -15.67 -29.41 18.70
N PRO A 73 -15.13 -28.75 19.75
CA PRO A 73 -15.77 -27.59 20.38
C PRO A 73 -15.75 -26.32 19.51
N GLU A 74 -14.90 -26.27 18.48
CA GLU A 74 -14.60 -25.06 17.71
C GLU A 74 -15.86 -24.49 17.03
N GLY A 75 -16.69 -25.36 16.44
CA GLY A 75 -17.91 -24.94 15.74
C GLY A 75 -18.95 -24.34 16.69
N PHE A 76 -19.15 -24.97 17.85
CA PHE A 76 -20.10 -24.52 18.87
C PHE A 76 -19.68 -23.18 19.50
N VAL A 77 -18.39 -23.06 19.87
CA VAL A 77 -17.85 -21.83 20.47
C VAL A 77 -17.92 -20.68 19.49
N ARG A 78 -17.56 -20.92 18.22
CA ARG A 78 -17.62 -19.90 17.18
C ARG A 78 -19.05 -19.41 16.93
N MET A 79 -20.04 -20.31 16.86
CA MET A 79 -21.43 -19.89 16.73
C MET A 79 -21.90 -19.03 17.91
N CYS A 80 -21.54 -19.39 19.15
CA CYS A 80 -21.86 -18.59 20.32
C CYS A 80 -21.25 -17.17 20.25
N GLN A 81 -20.01 -17.07 19.75
CA GLN A 81 -19.32 -15.79 19.57
C GLN A 81 -20.00 -14.93 18.49
N ASP A 82 -20.27 -15.53 17.33
CA ASP A 82 -20.90 -14.88 16.18
C ASP A 82 -22.29 -14.34 16.55
N LEU A 83 -23.10 -15.14 17.26
CA LEU A 83 -24.45 -14.76 17.69
C LEU A 83 -24.45 -13.62 18.72
N ARG A 84 -23.49 -13.59 19.65
CA ARG A 84 -23.36 -12.47 20.60
C ARG A 84 -23.09 -11.15 19.88
N VAL A 85 -22.20 -11.18 18.89
CA VAL A 85 -21.86 -10.01 18.08
C VAL A 85 -23.06 -9.59 17.23
N LEU A 86 -23.70 -10.55 16.54
CA LEU A 86 -24.90 -10.31 15.73
C LEU A 86 -26.05 -9.72 16.54
N ASN A 87 -26.36 -10.28 17.71
CA ASN A 87 -27.45 -9.77 18.55
C ASN A 87 -27.15 -8.37 19.08
N ALA A 88 -25.90 -8.09 19.46
CA ALA A 88 -25.51 -6.75 19.88
C ALA A 88 -25.74 -5.74 18.74
N ILE A 89 -25.39 -6.08 17.51
CA ILE A 89 -25.51 -5.18 16.35
C ILE A 89 -26.96 -5.05 15.83
N ARG A 90 -27.77 -6.09 16.03
CA ARG A 90 -29.20 -6.10 15.70
C ARG A 90 -30.06 -5.35 16.72
N ASP A 91 -29.50 -5.01 17.89
CA ASP A 91 -30.21 -4.23 18.90
C ASP A 91 -30.78 -2.95 18.26
N TYR A 92 -32.01 -2.61 18.64
CA TYR A 92 -32.76 -1.50 18.05
C TYR A 92 -32.05 -0.14 18.21
N GLN A 93 -31.20 0.00 19.23
CA GLN A 93 -30.37 1.20 19.44
C GLN A 93 -29.23 1.34 18.42
N ILE A 94 -28.78 0.23 17.83
CA ILE A 94 -27.68 0.19 16.85
C ILE A 94 -28.22 0.10 15.43
N GLY A 95 -29.26 -0.71 15.20
CA GLY A 95 -30.07 -0.69 13.99
C GLY A 95 -29.35 -1.20 12.75
N ILE A 96 -28.51 -2.22 12.86
CA ILE A 96 -27.86 -2.85 11.70
C ILE A 96 -28.44 -4.27 11.52
N PRO A 97 -29.46 -4.43 10.66
CA PRO A 97 -30.11 -5.72 10.43
C PRO A 97 -29.24 -6.61 9.54
N LEU A 98 -28.33 -7.36 10.16
CA LEU A 98 -27.41 -8.26 9.46
C LEU A 98 -27.84 -9.73 9.64
N THR A 99 -27.98 -10.46 8.54
CA THR A 99 -28.19 -11.93 8.58
C THR A 99 -26.88 -12.66 8.84
N PHE A 100 -26.95 -13.90 9.35
CA PHE A 100 -25.75 -14.69 9.62
C PHE A 100 -24.93 -15.01 8.36
N THR A 101 -25.60 -15.23 7.22
CA THR A 101 -24.94 -15.44 5.93
C THR A 101 -24.19 -14.21 5.46
N GLN A 102 -24.77 -13.02 5.65
CA GLN A 102 -24.10 -11.75 5.37
C GLN A 102 -22.92 -11.52 6.32
N TYR A 103 -23.07 -11.81 7.61
CA TYR A 103 -22.00 -11.70 8.61
C TYR A 103 -20.77 -12.53 8.24
N LYS A 104 -20.97 -13.78 7.80
CA LYS A 104 -19.88 -14.65 7.33
C LYS A 104 -19.15 -14.10 6.09
N ARG A 105 -19.86 -13.41 5.19
CA ARG A 105 -19.29 -12.86 3.95
C ARG A 105 -18.61 -11.51 4.14
N LEU A 106 -19.12 -10.67 5.05
CA LEU A 106 -18.67 -9.29 5.21
C LEU A 106 -17.28 -9.18 5.84
N THR A 107 -16.87 -10.20 6.61
CA THR A 107 -15.72 -10.18 7.54
C THR A 107 -15.90 -9.22 8.73
N ILE A 108 -15.23 -9.54 9.85
CA ILE A 108 -15.35 -8.78 11.10
C ILE A 108 -14.74 -7.37 10.96
N GLU A 109 -13.68 -7.23 10.16
CA GLU A 109 -13.00 -5.95 9.94
C GLU A 109 -13.92 -4.91 9.29
N VAL A 110 -14.62 -5.29 8.22
CA VAL A 110 -15.56 -4.38 7.52
C VAL A 110 -16.75 -4.02 8.41
N LEU A 111 -17.19 -4.96 9.25
CA LEU A 111 -18.23 -4.69 10.24
C LEU A 111 -17.77 -3.64 11.26
N LEU A 112 -16.55 -3.78 11.78
CA LEU A 112 -15.96 -2.83 12.70
C LEU A 112 -15.77 -1.46 12.04
N ASP A 113 -15.29 -1.39 10.80
CA ASP A 113 -15.17 -0.14 10.05
C ASP A 113 -16.53 0.56 9.89
N ARG A 114 -17.61 -0.19 9.64
CA ARG A 114 -18.97 0.35 9.58
C ARG A 114 -19.46 0.89 10.93
N LEU A 115 -19.11 0.23 12.03
CA LEU A 115 -19.42 0.73 13.37
C LEU A 115 -18.67 2.02 13.69
N VAL A 116 -17.40 2.12 13.27
CA VAL A 116 -16.59 3.34 13.37
C VAL A 116 -17.21 4.48 12.55
N LEU A 117 -17.61 4.23 11.31
CA LEU A 117 -18.27 5.23 10.46
C LEU A 117 -19.61 5.72 11.05
N ARG A 118 -20.34 4.85 11.76
CA ARG A 118 -21.58 5.21 12.47
C ARG A 118 -21.36 5.83 13.84
N ARG A 119 -20.11 6.05 14.24
CA ARG A 119 -19.72 6.61 15.56
C ARG A 119 -20.12 5.74 16.75
N LEU A 120 -20.30 4.44 16.55
CA LEU A 120 -20.64 3.45 17.59
C LEU A 120 -19.39 2.82 18.20
N TYR A 121 -18.51 3.69 18.71
CA TYR A 121 -17.17 3.30 19.16
C TYR A 121 -17.14 2.37 20.38
N PRO A 122 -17.95 2.58 21.43
CA PRO A 122 -17.93 1.70 22.60
C PRO A 122 -18.28 0.25 22.26
N LEU A 123 -19.19 0.07 21.29
CA LEU A 123 -19.56 -1.25 20.81
C LEU A 123 -18.43 -1.89 20.00
N ALA A 124 -17.81 -1.15 19.09
CA ALA A 124 -16.69 -1.64 18.28
C ALA A 124 -15.52 -2.12 19.16
N ILE A 125 -15.17 -1.36 20.20
CA ILE A 125 -14.09 -1.72 21.13
C ILE A 125 -14.43 -3.00 21.89
N ARG A 126 -15.65 -3.12 22.42
CA ARG A 126 -16.12 -4.33 23.11
C ARG A 126 -16.09 -5.57 22.23
N ILE A 127 -16.46 -5.42 20.95
CA ILE A 127 -16.40 -6.52 19.98
C ILE A 127 -14.94 -6.93 19.70
N CYS A 128 -14.03 -5.97 19.54
CA CYS A 128 -12.60 -6.25 19.37
C CYS A 128 -11.97 -6.99 20.56
N GLU A 129 -12.34 -6.62 21.79
CA GLU A 129 -11.89 -7.30 23.00
C GLU A 129 -12.44 -8.72 23.11
N TYR A 130 -13.67 -8.91 22.64
CA TYR A 130 -14.35 -10.20 22.71
C TYR A 130 -13.86 -11.22 21.67
N LEU A 131 -13.30 -10.77 20.54
CA LEU A 131 -12.80 -11.63 19.45
C LEU A 131 -11.27 -11.62 19.42
N PRO A 132 -10.59 -12.49 20.19
CA PRO A 132 -9.12 -12.48 20.37
C PRO A 132 -8.29 -12.95 19.16
N ARG A 133 -8.82 -12.90 17.93
CA ARG A 133 -8.04 -13.27 16.73
C ARG A 133 -7.12 -12.12 16.34
N GLY A 134 -5.82 -12.40 16.23
CA GLY A 134 -4.70 -11.46 16.03
C GLY A 134 -4.65 -10.69 14.70
N GLY A 135 -5.76 -10.11 14.27
CA GLY A 135 -5.84 -9.20 13.11
C GLY A 135 -6.63 -7.91 13.36
N ALA A 136 -7.32 -7.77 14.50
CA ALA A 136 -8.18 -6.61 14.79
C ALA A 136 -7.47 -5.43 15.52
N GLN A 137 -6.14 -5.48 15.67
CA GLN A 137 -5.35 -4.39 16.27
C GLN A 137 -5.51 -3.03 15.56
N PRO A 138 -5.42 -2.91 14.22
CA PRO A 138 -5.57 -1.62 13.54
C PRO A 138 -6.97 -1.04 13.66
N VAL A 139 -8.01 -1.88 13.71
CA VAL A 139 -9.40 -1.40 13.84
C VAL A 139 -9.74 -1.01 15.28
N ARG A 140 -9.14 -1.67 16.27
CA ARG A 140 -9.22 -1.26 17.68
C ARG A 140 -8.60 0.13 17.89
N GLY A 141 -7.46 0.39 17.24
CA GLY A 141 -6.86 1.73 17.17
C GLY A 141 -7.81 2.76 16.56
N ARG A 142 -8.32 2.52 15.34
CA ARG A 142 -9.24 3.43 14.64
C ARG A 142 -10.55 3.69 15.39
N ALA A 143 -11.11 2.67 16.03
CA ALA A 143 -12.33 2.80 16.83
C ALA A 143 -12.11 3.61 18.11
N GLN A 144 -10.90 3.62 18.66
CA GLN A 144 -10.52 4.43 19.83
C GLN A 144 -10.10 5.85 19.45
N THR A 145 -9.45 6.07 18.30
CA THR A 145 -9.01 7.39 17.82
C THR A 145 -10.15 8.23 17.22
N SER A 146 -11.05 7.63 16.43
CA SER A 146 -12.14 8.33 15.74
C SER A 146 -13.13 9.11 16.65
N PRO A 147 -13.49 8.68 17.87
CA PRO A 147 -14.30 9.50 18.80
C PRO A 147 -13.54 10.69 19.40
N LEU A 148 -12.22 10.55 19.62
CA LEU A 148 -11.42 11.54 20.32
C LEU A 148 -11.02 12.70 19.39
N THR A 149 -10.82 12.40 18.10
CA THR A 149 -10.33 13.37 17.10
C THR A 149 -11.21 14.61 16.88
N PRO A 150 -12.56 14.57 16.92
CA PRO A 150 -13.36 15.79 16.78
C PRO A 150 -13.66 16.42 18.15
N PHE A 151 -14.00 15.61 19.16
CA PHE A 151 -14.58 16.10 20.40
C PHE A 151 -13.57 16.78 21.34
N GLN A 152 -12.32 16.29 21.41
CA GLN A 152 -11.28 16.91 22.27
C GLN A 152 -10.53 18.03 21.54
N VAL A 153 -10.31 17.88 20.24
CA VAL A 153 -9.55 18.86 19.42
C VAL A 153 -10.37 20.14 19.18
N GLN A 154 -11.71 20.06 19.17
CA GLN A 154 -12.58 21.25 19.01
C GLN A 154 -12.87 22.01 20.31
N GLN A 155 -12.40 21.55 21.49
CA GLN A 155 -12.56 22.31 22.73
C GLN A 155 -11.66 23.55 22.73
N LYS A 156 -12.17 24.68 22.22
CA LYS A 156 -11.41 25.95 22.11
C LYS A 156 -10.93 26.52 23.46
N ASP A 157 -11.58 26.14 24.56
CA ASP A 157 -11.39 26.77 25.87
C ASP A 157 -10.30 26.12 26.75
N LYS A 158 -9.66 25.05 26.31
CA LYS A 158 -8.60 24.35 27.07
C LYS A 158 -7.23 24.48 26.43
N SER A 159 -6.22 24.57 27.28
CA SER A 159 -4.81 24.62 26.87
C SER A 159 -4.42 23.34 26.11
N ASP A 160 -3.54 23.47 25.13
CA ASP A 160 -3.10 22.35 24.30
C ASP A 160 -2.39 21.26 25.14
N GLU A 161 -1.88 21.61 26.32
CA GLU A 161 -1.27 20.67 27.26
C GLU A 161 -2.31 19.80 27.99
N GLU A 162 -3.40 20.40 28.45
CA GLU A 162 -4.48 19.66 29.10
C GLU A 162 -5.17 18.72 28.11
N VAL A 163 -5.32 19.15 26.86
CA VAL A 163 -5.92 18.32 25.81
C VAL A 163 -4.98 17.16 25.46
N ALA A 164 -3.68 17.40 25.31
CA ALA A 164 -2.69 16.33 25.08
C ALA A 164 -2.62 15.34 26.25
N HIS A 165 -2.66 15.84 27.50
CA HIS A 165 -2.67 14.99 28.69
C HIS A 165 -3.96 14.16 28.79
N ALA A 166 -5.12 14.75 28.50
CA ALA A 166 -6.39 14.05 28.49
C ALA A 166 -6.49 13.02 27.35
N ILE A 167 -5.85 13.27 26.21
CA ILE A 167 -5.71 12.31 25.11
C ILE A 167 -4.83 11.14 25.57
N ASN A 168 -3.67 11.42 26.19
CA ASN A 168 -2.77 10.38 26.68
C ASN A 168 -3.38 9.52 27.79
N GLN A 169 -4.08 10.15 28.75
CA GLN A 169 -4.73 9.46 29.86
C GLN A 169 -5.88 8.54 29.40
N LYS A 170 -6.58 8.91 28.31
CA LYS A 170 -7.68 8.11 27.75
C LYS A 170 -7.23 7.02 26.79
N LEU A 171 -6.13 7.25 26.06
CA LEU A 171 -5.58 6.29 25.11
C LEU A 171 -4.65 5.28 25.79
N GLY A 172 -3.88 5.70 26.79
CA GLY A 172 -2.99 4.84 27.56
C GLY A 172 -2.04 3.98 26.70
N ASP A 173 -1.48 2.93 27.29
CA ASP A 173 -0.63 1.93 26.62
C ASP A 173 -1.46 0.87 25.86
N THR A 174 -2.53 1.27 25.16
CA THR A 174 -3.30 0.29 24.38
C THR A 174 -2.61 0.01 23.02
N PRO A 175 -2.21 -1.26 22.75
CA PRO A 175 -1.46 -1.60 21.56
C PRO A 175 -2.34 -1.48 20.31
N GLY A 176 -1.85 -0.75 19.29
CA GLY A 176 -2.50 -0.58 17.99
C GLY A 176 -3.11 0.80 17.72
N ILE A 177 -2.98 1.77 18.64
CA ILE A 177 -3.43 3.15 18.41
C ILE A 177 -2.45 3.88 17.48
N SER A 178 -2.98 4.44 16.40
CA SER A 178 -2.25 5.34 15.52
C SER A 178 -2.38 6.79 15.99
N TYR A 179 -1.39 7.28 16.74
CA TYR A 179 -1.32 8.68 17.18
C TYR A 179 -1.16 9.66 16.00
N SER A 180 -0.78 9.16 14.82
CA SER A 180 -0.63 9.97 13.60
C SER A 180 -1.97 10.49 13.05
N GLU A 181 -3.06 9.72 13.15
CA GLU A 181 -4.40 10.18 12.76
C GLU A 181 -4.91 11.30 13.68
N ILE A 182 -4.54 11.24 14.95
CA ILE A 182 -4.91 12.26 15.95
C ILE A 182 -4.09 13.53 15.73
N ALA A 183 -2.79 13.40 15.47
CA ALA A 183 -1.92 14.52 15.14
C ALA A 183 -2.35 15.22 13.84
N ALA A 184 -2.75 14.47 12.80
CA ALA A 184 -3.27 15.03 11.54
C ALA A 184 -4.56 15.85 11.76
N ARG A 185 -5.50 15.33 12.55
CA ARG A 185 -6.75 16.03 12.88
C ARG A 185 -6.51 17.28 13.74
N ALA A 186 -5.55 17.24 14.67
CA ALA A 186 -5.12 18.39 15.46
C ALA A 186 -4.52 19.50 14.59
N TYR A 187 -3.74 19.12 13.58
CA TYR A 187 -3.19 20.04 12.59
C TYR A 187 -4.28 20.68 11.72
N ASP A 188 -5.23 19.89 11.21
CA ASP A 188 -6.35 20.40 10.39
C ASP A 188 -7.25 21.39 11.17
N CYS A 189 -7.31 21.26 12.49
CA CYS A 189 -8.03 22.17 13.38
C CYS A 189 -7.21 23.43 13.77
N GLY A 190 -6.00 23.60 13.24
CA GLY A 190 -5.12 24.75 13.48
C GLY A 190 -4.37 24.73 14.82
N ARG A 191 -4.42 23.63 15.57
CA ARG A 191 -3.70 23.45 16.84
C ARG A 191 -2.39 22.69 16.61
N THR A 192 -1.40 23.41 16.09
CA THR A 192 -0.09 22.84 15.71
C THR A 192 0.70 22.34 16.92
N GLU A 193 0.63 23.02 18.07
CA GLU A 193 1.32 22.61 19.30
C GLU A 193 0.73 21.33 19.89
N LEU A 194 -0.61 21.19 19.86
CA LEU A 194 -1.29 19.95 20.22
C LEU A 194 -0.86 18.79 19.32
N ALA A 195 -0.80 19.00 18.00
CA ALA A 195 -0.42 17.98 17.02
C ALA A 195 0.99 17.44 17.26
N ILE A 196 1.92 18.34 17.56
CA ILE A 196 3.30 18.00 17.93
C ILE A 196 3.27 17.17 19.22
N LYS A 197 2.65 17.66 20.30
CA LYS A 197 2.60 16.97 21.61
C LYS A 197 2.00 15.56 21.52
N VAL A 198 0.91 15.38 20.78
CA VAL A 198 0.27 14.06 20.58
C VAL A 198 1.14 13.10 19.76
N SER A 199 1.93 13.61 18.81
CA SER A 199 2.87 12.78 18.04
C SER A 199 3.98 12.18 18.91
N TRP A 200 4.45 12.91 19.93
CA TRP A 200 5.49 12.41 20.86
C TRP A 200 4.97 11.41 21.90
N LEU A 201 3.64 11.32 22.07
CA LEU A 201 2.98 10.45 23.04
C LEU A 201 2.77 9.00 22.55
N ALA A 202 3.08 8.71 21.28
CA ALA A 202 2.92 7.37 20.73
C ALA A 202 3.84 6.36 21.47
N PRO A 203 3.31 5.24 22.00
CA PRO A 203 4.13 4.21 22.59
C PRO A 203 5.02 3.65 21.50
N ARG A 204 6.34 3.85 21.65
CA ARG A 204 7.36 3.21 20.84
C ARG A 204 7.13 1.70 20.96
N HIS A 205 6.55 1.10 19.92
CA HIS A 205 6.39 -0.34 19.85
C HIS A 205 7.79 -0.97 19.77
N GLY A 206 8.29 -1.39 20.92
CA GLY A 206 9.61 -1.98 21.09
C GLY A 206 9.99 -1.94 22.57
N GLN A 207 9.71 -3.03 23.28
CA GLN A 207 10.44 -3.33 24.51
C GLN A 207 11.93 -3.20 24.21
N LEU A 208 12.60 -2.21 24.81
CA LEU A 208 13.94 -2.38 25.35
C LEU A 208 14.04 -1.41 26.53
N GLY A 209 14.26 -1.98 27.70
CA GLY A 209 14.50 -1.24 28.92
C GLY A 209 15.70 -0.32 28.78
N TRP A 210 15.74 0.65 29.67
CA TRP A 210 16.96 1.37 30.00
C TRP A 210 18.04 0.40 30.47
N LEU A 211 18.86 -0.06 29.54
CA LEU A 211 20.24 -0.44 29.78
C LEU A 211 21.04 0.12 28.60
N GLY A 212 22.07 0.88 28.93
CA GLY A 212 22.77 1.75 27.99
C GLY A 212 23.38 1.03 26.79
N GLY A 213 23.59 1.82 25.75
CA GLY A 213 24.46 1.49 24.62
C GLY A 213 23.87 0.47 23.65
N GLY A 214 23.72 0.89 22.39
CA GLY A 214 23.59 -0.03 21.26
C GLY A 214 22.17 -0.25 20.76
N HIS A 215 22.00 0.03 19.47
CA HIS A 215 21.05 -0.52 18.49
C HIS A 215 19.75 -1.19 18.97
N VAL A 216 18.60 -0.83 18.36
CA VAL A 216 17.94 -1.63 17.30
C VAL A 216 16.51 -1.08 16.99
N TRP A 217 16.34 -0.67 15.72
CA TRP A 217 15.22 -0.83 14.75
C TRP A 217 13.74 -0.75 15.18
N TRP A 218 12.88 -0.14 14.32
CA TRP A 218 11.60 -0.68 13.82
C TRP A 218 10.99 0.19 12.69
N PRO A 219 10.05 -0.33 11.88
CA PRO A 219 10.13 -0.35 10.42
C PRO A 219 9.24 0.69 9.71
N CYS A 220 9.73 1.11 8.55
CA CYS A 220 9.04 1.95 7.59
C CYS A 220 7.91 1.19 6.89
N THR A 221 6.64 1.52 7.18
CA THR A 221 5.57 1.50 6.18
C THR A 221 4.52 2.56 6.54
N ASP A 222 4.30 3.48 5.59
CA ASP A 222 3.13 4.37 5.43
C ASP A 222 3.06 5.68 6.22
N SER A 223 3.61 6.77 5.65
CA SER A 223 2.84 7.98 5.22
C SER A 223 3.76 9.15 4.78
N PRO A 224 3.94 9.46 3.47
CA PRO A 224 5.12 10.21 2.99
C PRO A 224 4.99 11.73 2.82
N SER A 225 3.98 12.43 3.33
CA SER A 225 3.71 13.80 2.81
C SER A 225 3.89 14.95 3.80
N PHE A 226 3.69 14.76 5.11
CA PHE A 226 3.59 15.90 6.02
C PHE A 226 4.86 16.17 6.86
N CYS A 227 5.69 15.16 7.15
CA CYS A 227 6.89 15.36 7.96
C CYS A 227 8.13 15.89 7.20
N LYS A 228 8.01 16.13 5.89
CA LYS A 228 9.14 16.32 4.96
C LYS A 228 10.07 17.52 5.21
N HIS A 229 9.67 18.54 5.97
CA HIS A 229 10.51 19.75 6.13
C HIS A 229 11.29 19.75 7.45
N GLN A 230 10.74 19.20 8.52
CA GLN A 230 11.44 19.14 9.82
C GLN A 230 12.20 17.84 10.02
N GLU A 231 11.83 16.76 9.31
CA GLU A 231 12.56 15.50 9.32
C GLU A 231 13.85 15.50 8.47
N ARG A 232 14.00 16.35 7.44
CA ARG A 232 15.13 16.22 6.50
C ARG A 232 16.50 16.41 7.15
N GLU A 233 16.68 17.47 7.93
CA GLU A 233 17.95 17.70 8.63
C GLU A 233 18.16 16.68 9.75
N THR A 234 17.10 16.32 10.49
CA THR A 234 17.21 15.27 11.53
C THR A 234 17.49 13.89 10.94
N LEU A 235 17.02 13.60 9.73
CA LEU A 235 17.27 12.36 8.99
C LEU A 235 18.71 12.31 8.50
N LYS A 236 19.24 13.44 8.04
CA LYS A 236 20.66 13.60 7.71
C LYS A 236 21.54 13.37 8.95
N ASP A 237 21.16 13.95 10.10
CA ASP A 237 21.88 13.75 11.36
C ASP A 237 21.84 12.29 11.82
N LEU A 238 20.70 11.62 11.65
CA LEU A 238 20.55 10.18 11.94
C LEU A 238 21.45 9.33 11.04
N TYR A 239 21.43 9.57 9.72
CA TYR A 239 22.30 8.84 8.78
C TYR A 239 23.79 9.08 9.02
N ASN A 240 24.15 10.29 9.46
CA ASN A 240 25.51 10.61 9.90
C ASN A 240 25.91 9.87 11.18
N GLN A 241 24.99 9.70 12.14
CA GLN A 241 25.27 8.98 13.39
C GLN A 241 25.38 7.46 13.19
N ASP A 242 24.58 6.91 12.28
CA ASP A 242 24.55 5.47 11.98
C ASP A 242 25.62 5.04 10.95
N ASP A 243 26.49 5.95 10.50
CA ASP A 243 27.45 5.76 9.41
C ASP A 243 26.82 5.16 8.13
N ASN A 244 25.54 5.47 7.91
CA ASN A 244 24.78 4.96 6.76
C ASN A 244 25.01 5.85 5.54
N HIS A 245 26.22 5.75 4.99
CA HIS A 245 26.69 6.54 3.86
C HIS A 245 25.84 6.35 2.58
N GLN A 246 25.21 5.18 2.41
CA GLN A 246 24.34 4.92 1.26
C GLN A 246 23.10 5.83 1.29
N GLU A 247 22.40 5.86 2.42
CA GLU A 247 21.18 6.67 2.55
C GLU A 247 21.50 8.16 2.66
N LEU A 248 22.66 8.53 3.21
CA LEU A 248 23.15 9.90 3.18
C LEU A 248 23.42 10.39 1.74
N GLY A 249 23.98 9.53 0.88
CA GLY A 249 24.10 9.80 -0.55
C GLY A 249 22.73 10.05 -1.20
N ASN A 250 21.74 9.17 -0.93
CA ASN A 250 20.38 9.31 -1.45
C ASN A 250 19.72 10.62 -1.01
N PHE A 251 19.93 11.02 0.25
CA PHE A 251 19.44 12.28 0.81
C PHE A 251 19.99 13.48 0.05
N HIS A 252 21.30 13.50 -0.22
CA HIS A 252 21.94 14.57 -0.97
C HIS A 252 21.46 14.64 -2.43
N VAL A 253 21.23 13.50 -3.08
CA VAL A 253 20.60 13.44 -4.42
C VAL A 253 19.21 14.07 -4.38
N HIS A 254 18.34 13.70 -3.44
CA HIS A 254 17.01 14.29 -3.31
C HIS A 254 17.05 15.79 -3.00
N SER A 255 18.01 16.22 -2.20
CA SER A 255 18.21 17.64 -1.88
C SER A 255 18.62 18.44 -3.12
N SER A 256 19.42 17.85 -4.02
CA SER A 256 19.83 18.50 -5.27
C SER A 256 18.65 18.88 -6.19
N TYR A 257 17.60 18.06 -6.24
CA TYR A 257 16.40 18.37 -7.05
C TYR A 257 15.50 19.42 -6.40
N SER A 258 15.66 19.70 -5.10
CA SER A 258 14.96 20.78 -4.41
C SER A 258 15.61 22.14 -4.67
N GLU A 259 16.88 22.15 -5.09
CA GLU A 259 17.62 23.38 -5.36
C GLU A 259 17.21 24.03 -6.69
N LYS A 260 17.19 25.37 -6.71
CA LYS A 260 16.82 26.15 -7.91
C LYS A 260 18.02 26.54 -8.76
N ARG A 261 19.21 26.61 -8.15
CA ARG A 261 20.45 27.03 -8.82
C ARG A 261 21.28 25.82 -9.22
N ILE A 262 21.80 25.80 -10.43
CA ILE A 262 22.62 24.69 -10.96
C ILE A 262 23.86 24.48 -10.10
N GLU A 263 24.53 25.55 -9.67
CA GLU A 263 25.71 25.47 -8.81
C GLU A 263 25.39 24.80 -7.47
N GLY A 264 24.21 25.09 -6.89
CA GLY A 264 23.71 24.44 -5.68
C GLY A 264 23.39 22.97 -5.90
N ARG A 265 22.75 22.62 -7.03
CA ARG A 265 22.48 21.22 -7.41
C ARG A 265 23.76 20.42 -7.56
N VAL A 266 24.74 20.95 -8.27
CA VAL A 266 26.04 20.32 -8.49
C VAL A 266 26.79 20.15 -7.17
N GLY A 267 26.76 21.14 -6.27
CA GLY A 267 27.34 21.02 -4.94
C GLY A 267 26.70 19.91 -4.10
N ALA A 268 25.36 19.82 -4.12
CA ALA A 268 24.65 18.75 -3.41
C ALA A 268 24.94 17.35 -4.00
N LEU A 269 25.01 17.22 -5.32
CA LEU A 269 25.39 15.97 -5.98
C LEU A 269 26.85 15.59 -5.72
N GLN A 270 27.75 16.55 -5.57
CA GLN A 270 29.15 16.28 -5.19
C GLN A 270 29.23 15.70 -3.78
N ASN A 271 28.46 16.24 -2.83
CA ASN A 271 28.35 15.67 -1.49
C ASN A 271 27.79 14.24 -1.54
N ALA A 272 26.77 13.98 -2.38
CA ALA A 272 26.25 12.63 -2.59
C ALA A 272 27.32 11.66 -3.12
N LEU A 273 28.13 12.11 -4.08
CA LEU A 273 29.20 11.32 -4.68
C LEU A 273 30.24 10.90 -3.63
N ASP A 274 30.67 11.83 -2.78
CA ASP A 274 31.64 11.56 -1.71
C ASP A 274 31.10 10.53 -0.72
N GLU A 275 29.81 10.60 -0.37
CA GLU A 275 29.15 9.61 0.49
C GLU A 275 28.98 8.25 -0.19
N TYR A 276 28.67 8.18 -1.49
CA TYR A 276 28.60 6.91 -2.22
C TYR A 276 29.97 6.21 -2.33
N TYR A 277 31.07 6.98 -2.43
CA TYR A 277 32.42 6.42 -2.36
C TYR A 277 32.73 5.84 -0.97
N LYS A 278 32.33 6.51 0.11
CA LYS A 278 32.44 5.97 1.48
C LYS A 278 31.59 4.71 1.66
N ALA A 279 30.40 4.67 1.07
CA ALA A 279 29.51 3.51 1.05
C ALA A 279 30.01 2.34 0.18
N LYS A 280 31.10 2.51 -0.58
CA LYS A 280 31.62 1.54 -1.57
C LYS A 280 30.59 1.15 -2.65
N ASN A 281 29.62 2.03 -2.92
CA ASN A 281 28.62 1.81 -3.96
C ASN A 281 29.10 2.40 -5.29
N GLU A 282 29.86 1.59 -6.04
CA GLU A 282 30.49 2.02 -7.30
C GLU A 282 29.47 2.42 -8.38
N PHE A 283 28.30 1.78 -8.39
CA PHE A 283 27.23 2.08 -9.34
C PHE A 283 26.62 3.46 -9.07
N ALA A 284 26.21 3.72 -7.83
CA ALA A 284 25.60 5.00 -7.46
C ALA A 284 26.60 6.16 -7.60
N ALA A 285 27.87 5.94 -7.28
CA ALA A 285 28.93 6.91 -7.49
C ALA A 285 29.08 7.27 -8.97
N LYS A 286 29.25 6.27 -9.86
CA LYS A 286 29.36 6.51 -11.31
C LYS A 286 28.13 7.19 -11.89
N ALA A 287 26.93 6.77 -11.49
CA ALA A 287 25.68 7.37 -11.96
C ALA A 287 25.56 8.85 -11.54
N THR A 288 25.96 9.19 -10.31
CA THR A 288 25.96 10.57 -9.80
C THR A 288 27.02 11.42 -10.50
N GLU A 289 28.20 10.86 -10.76
CA GLU A 289 29.27 11.52 -11.52
C GLU A 289 28.82 11.86 -12.95
N ASP A 290 28.19 10.91 -13.65
CA ASP A 290 27.67 11.14 -15.00
C ASP A 290 26.53 12.16 -15.00
N GLN A 291 25.67 12.17 -13.98
CA GLN A 291 24.63 13.20 -13.83
C GLN A 291 25.22 14.61 -13.65
N ILE A 292 26.28 14.76 -12.84
CA ILE A 292 26.98 16.03 -12.69
C ILE A 292 27.58 16.51 -14.03
N LYS A 293 28.20 15.60 -14.78
CA LYS A 293 28.75 15.91 -16.12
C LYS A 293 27.65 16.35 -17.08
N LEU A 294 26.52 15.64 -17.10
CA LEU A 294 25.39 15.96 -17.97
C LEU A 294 24.83 17.36 -17.67
N LEU A 295 24.61 17.70 -16.39
CA LEU A 295 24.10 19.01 -16.00
C LEU A 295 25.03 20.16 -16.43
N ARG A 296 26.36 19.97 -16.30
CA ARG A 296 27.34 20.98 -16.75
C ARG A 296 27.31 21.15 -18.28
N LEU A 297 27.20 20.04 -19.02
CA LEU A 297 27.09 20.08 -20.48
C LEU A 297 25.78 20.73 -20.93
N GLN A 298 24.65 20.40 -20.31
CA GLN A 298 23.34 20.98 -20.62
C GLN A 298 23.30 22.49 -20.39
N ARG A 299 23.99 22.99 -19.36
CA ARG A 299 24.16 24.44 -19.14
C ARG A 299 24.89 25.10 -20.31
N HIS A 300 26.01 24.54 -20.75
CA HIS A 300 26.74 25.07 -21.91
C HIS A 300 25.92 24.99 -23.21
N LEU A 301 25.16 23.91 -23.40
CA LEU A 301 24.25 23.79 -24.55
C LEU A 301 23.15 24.86 -24.52
N GLN A 302 22.63 25.19 -23.34
CA GLN A 302 21.64 26.26 -23.18
C GLN A 302 22.24 27.64 -23.50
N GLU A 303 23.50 27.89 -23.12
CA GLU A 303 24.23 29.11 -23.48
C GLU A 303 24.51 29.20 -25.00
N ASP A 304 24.91 28.08 -25.63
CA ASP A 304 25.26 28.02 -27.06
C ASP A 304 24.03 28.15 -27.99
N PHE A 305 22.88 27.59 -27.60
CA PHE A 305 21.72 27.41 -28.50
C PHE A 305 20.46 28.16 -28.06
N ASP A 306 20.49 28.89 -26.93
CA ASP A 306 19.38 29.65 -26.35
C ASP A 306 18.08 28.83 -26.25
N LYS A 307 18.21 27.57 -25.84
CA LYS A 307 17.12 26.60 -25.69
C LYS A 307 17.21 25.87 -24.35
N PRO A 308 16.08 25.51 -23.72
CA PRO A 308 16.09 24.80 -22.45
C PRO A 308 16.49 23.34 -22.65
N TYR A 309 17.76 23.01 -22.35
CA TYR A 309 18.26 21.63 -22.32
C TYR A 309 18.40 21.05 -20.90
N LEU A 310 18.19 21.86 -19.87
CA LEU A 310 18.32 21.43 -18.47
C LEU A 310 17.26 20.38 -18.09
N ASP A 311 17.66 19.45 -17.23
CA ASP A 311 16.83 18.38 -16.66
C ASP A 311 16.27 17.36 -17.68
N LEU A 312 16.68 17.47 -18.96
CA LEU A 312 16.39 16.44 -19.95
C LEU A 312 17.24 15.19 -19.69
N SER A 313 16.71 14.02 -20.04
CA SER A 313 17.52 12.81 -20.02
C SER A 313 18.62 12.91 -21.08
N LEU A 314 19.71 12.15 -20.93
CA LEU A 314 20.75 12.05 -21.96
C LEU A 314 20.15 11.65 -23.33
N HIS A 315 19.16 10.76 -23.32
CA HIS A 315 18.44 10.33 -24.51
C HIS A 315 17.75 11.52 -25.19
N ASP A 316 16.97 12.29 -24.43
CA ASP A 316 16.19 13.40 -24.97
C ASP A 316 17.09 14.57 -25.38
N THR A 317 18.19 14.79 -24.65
CA THR A 317 19.22 15.77 -25.02
C THR A 317 19.83 15.45 -26.38
N VAL A 318 20.23 14.18 -26.60
CA VAL A 318 20.78 13.74 -27.89
C VAL A 318 19.72 13.78 -29.00
N SER A 319 18.47 13.39 -28.71
CA SER A 319 17.37 13.43 -29.67
C SER A 319 17.07 14.86 -30.12
N ASN A 320 16.97 15.80 -29.17
CA ASN A 320 16.72 17.21 -29.48
C ASN A 320 17.87 17.82 -30.28
N LEU A 321 19.14 17.53 -29.95
CA LEU A 321 20.27 17.99 -30.76
C LEU A 321 20.23 17.47 -32.20
N ILE A 322 19.73 16.25 -32.42
CA ILE A 322 19.56 15.69 -33.77
C ILE A 322 18.37 16.35 -34.50
N LEU A 323 17.24 16.56 -33.80
CA LEU A 323 16.09 17.29 -34.31
C LEU A 323 16.45 18.73 -34.69
N ASP A 324 17.37 19.35 -33.95
CA ASP A 324 17.90 20.69 -34.20
C ASP A 324 18.97 20.71 -35.30
N GLY A 325 19.55 19.56 -35.66
CA GLY A 325 20.50 19.40 -36.76
C GLY A 325 21.97 19.49 -36.35
N HIS A 326 22.23 19.53 -35.04
CA HIS A 326 23.58 19.59 -34.47
C HIS A 326 24.18 18.19 -34.31
N HIS A 327 24.31 17.45 -35.42
CA HIS A 327 24.75 16.05 -35.43
C HIS A 327 26.15 15.82 -34.83
N LYS A 328 27.08 16.77 -35.00
CA LYS A 328 28.44 16.67 -34.45
C LYS A 328 28.45 16.69 -32.92
N ARG A 329 27.63 17.56 -32.31
CA ARG A 329 27.48 17.64 -30.84
C ARG A 329 26.78 16.39 -30.28
N ALA A 330 25.77 15.89 -30.99
CA ALA A 330 25.11 14.64 -30.64
C ALA A 330 26.07 13.43 -30.68
N GLU A 331 26.98 13.37 -31.65
CA GLU A 331 28.00 12.32 -31.72
C GLU A 331 29.08 12.46 -30.63
N GLN A 332 29.45 13.68 -30.26
CA GLN A 332 30.34 13.94 -29.13
C GLN A 332 29.76 13.38 -27.83
N LEU A 333 28.49 13.68 -27.52
CA LEU A 333 27.80 13.15 -26.33
C LEU A 333 27.70 11.62 -26.33
N TYR A 334 27.46 11.01 -27.49
CA TYR A 334 27.43 9.56 -27.64
C TYR A 334 28.76 8.90 -27.21
N ARG A 335 29.89 9.50 -27.61
CA ARG A 335 31.24 8.99 -27.25
C ARG A 335 31.57 9.26 -25.79
N GLU A 336 31.22 10.43 -25.28
CA GLU A 336 31.54 10.88 -23.92
C GLU A 336 30.81 10.06 -22.85
N PHE A 337 29.51 9.79 -23.04
CA PHE A 337 28.70 8.98 -22.13
C PHE A 337 28.69 7.48 -22.47
N LYS A 338 29.48 7.06 -23.47
CA LYS A 338 29.59 5.64 -23.91
C LYS A 338 28.22 4.99 -24.11
N ILE A 339 27.30 5.67 -24.79
CA ILE A 339 25.95 5.15 -25.04
C ILE A 339 26.08 3.88 -25.89
N PRO A 340 25.39 2.77 -25.56
CA PRO A 340 25.45 1.56 -26.37
C PRO A 340 25.08 1.82 -27.84
N ASP A 341 25.88 1.31 -28.77
CA ASP A 341 25.70 1.53 -30.21
C ASP A 341 24.28 1.24 -30.68
N LYS A 342 23.71 0.11 -30.25
CA LYS A 342 22.33 -0.28 -30.58
C LYS A 342 21.32 0.79 -30.16
N ARG A 343 21.50 1.44 -29.01
CA ARG A 343 20.58 2.48 -28.50
C ARG A 343 20.78 3.80 -29.27
N TYR A 344 22.03 4.20 -29.53
CA TYR A 344 22.31 5.41 -30.31
C TYR A 344 21.76 5.32 -31.74
N TRP A 345 21.88 4.15 -32.38
CA TRP A 345 21.34 3.92 -33.72
C TRP A 345 19.82 4.05 -33.76
N TRP A 346 19.10 3.45 -32.80
CA TRP A 346 17.63 3.60 -32.70
C TRP A 346 17.21 5.05 -32.53
N LEU A 347 17.92 5.77 -31.64
CA LEU A 347 17.66 7.16 -31.34
C LEU A 347 17.90 8.04 -32.57
N LYS A 348 19.05 7.89 -33.23
CA LYS A 348 19.42 8.69 -34.41
C LYS A 348 18.49 8.43 -35.59
N ILE A 349 18.12 7.18 -35.87
CA ILE A 349 17.17 6.85 -36.95
C ILE A 349 15.79 7.47 -36.65
N SER A 350 15.30 7.32 -35.41
CA SER A 350 13.99 7.87 -35.02
C SER A 350 13.97 9.39 -35.11
N ALA A 351 15.01 10.06 -34.62
CA ALA A 351 15.10 11.52 -34.64
C ALA A 351 15.26 12.08 -36.07
N LEU A 352 16.10 11.46 -36.92
CA LEU A 352 16.25 11.87 -38.32
C LEU A 352 14.97 11.64 -39.12
N ALA A 353 14.25 10.54 -38.88
CA ALA A 353 12.97 10.27 -39.51
C ALA A 353 11.90 11.30 -39.10
N ASN A 354 11.84 11.67 -37.81
CA ASN A 354 10.91 12.69 -37.31
C ASN A 354 11.21 14.09 -37.87
N ARG A 355 12.49 14.42 -38.10
CA ARG A 355 12.92 15.67 -38.74
C ARG A 355 12.68 15.66 -40.25
N GLY A 356 12.62 14.48 -40.88
CA GLY A 356 12.56 14.32 -42.34
C GLY A 356 13.90 14.51 -43.05
N ASP A 357 15.02 14.38 -42.33
CA ASP A 357 16.37 14.62 -42.85
C ASP A 357 16.94 13.33 -43.50
N TRP A 358 16.39 13.00 -44.67
CA TRP A 358 16.69 11.75 -45.38
C TRP A 358 18.13 11.67 -45.92
N GLU A 359 18.76 12.81 -46.20
CA GLU A 359 20.14 12.86 -46.70
C GLU A 359 21.15 12.43 -45.65
N GLU A 360 21.02 12.94 -44.42
CA GLU A 360 21.88 12.55 -43.31
C GLU A 360 21.59 11.11 -42.85
N LEU A 361 20.34 10.64 -42.97
CA LEU A 361 19.99 9.24 -42.71
C LEU A 361 20.67 8.30 -43.71
N GLU A 362 20.71 8.66 -45.00
CA GLU A 362 21.39 7.88 -46.03
C GLU A 362 22.91 7.84 -45.78
N LYS A 363 23.54 8.98 -45.48
CA LYS A 363 24.97 9.05 -45.11
C LYS A 363 25.26 8.20 -43.88
N PHE A 364 24.39 8.24 -42.86
CA PHE A 364 24.55 7.45 -41.64
C PHE A 364 24.45 5.94 -41.93
N SER A 365 23.52 5.51 -42.79
CA SER A 365 23.36 4.11 -43.18
C SER A 365 24.60 3.51 -43.87
N LYS A 366 25.37 4.35 -44.56
CA LYS A 366 26.59 3.97 -45.30
C LYS A 366 27.85 4.01 -44.43
N SER A 367 27.78 4.63 -43.25
CA SER A 367 28.96 4.89 -42.41
C SER A 367 29.51 3.64 -41.71
N LYS A 368 28.63 2.79 -41.15
CA LYS A 368 28.99 1.57 -40.40
C LYS A 368 27.90 0.51 -40.60
N LYS A 369 28.24 -0.77 -40.39
CA LYS A 369 27.25 -1.85 -40.38
C LYS A 369 26.29 -1.65 -39.20
N SER A 370 24.98 -1.70 -39.47
CA SER A 370 23.95 -1.49 -38.44
C SER A 370 23.97 -2.60 -37.39
N PRO A 371 24.15 -2.28 -36.08
CA PRO A 371 24.06 -3.25 -34.98
C PRO A 371 22.61 -3.68 -34.67
N ILE A 372 21.61 -3.04 -35.27
CA ILE A 372 20.19 -3.38 -35.14
C ILE A 372 19.71 -4.26 -36.31
N GLY A 373 20.54 -4.40 -37.36
CA GLY A 373 20.11 -4.91 -38.67
C GLY A 373 19.44 -3.81 -39.51
N TYR A 374 19.27 -4.07 -40.81
CA TYR A 374 18.66 -3.14 -41.76
C TYR A 374 17.14 -3.33 -41.93
N LEU A 375 16.48 -3.99 -40.97
CA LEU A 375 15.02 -4.09 -40.94
C LEU A 375 14.44 -2.72 -40.56
N VAL A 376 14.26 -1.88 -41.58
CA VAL A 376 13.59 -0.59 -41.48
C VAL A 376 12.12 -0.83 -41.10
N ARG A 377 11.83 -0.82 -39.80
CA ARG A 377 10.46 -0.79 -39.27
C ARG A 377 10.08 0.61 -38.78
N ALA A 378 10.76 1.64 -39.29
CA ALA A 378 10.49 3.03 -38.98
C ALA A 378 9.49 3.59 -39.99
N PHE A 379 8.23 3.14 -40.00
CA PHE A 379 7.15 3.87 -40.67
C PHE A 379 5.77 3.49 -40.12
N LEU A 380 4.97 4.54 -39.91
CA LEU A 380 3.51 4.61 -39.73
C LEU A 380 2.93 4.53 -38.31
N THR A 381 3.14 5.57 -37.51
CA THR A 381 2.06 6.15 -36.69
C THR A 381 2.35 7.63 -36.43
N GLY A 382 1.75 8.53 -37.22
CA GLY A 382 1.78 9.97 -36.93
C GLY A 382 1.61 10.87 -38.15
N GLY A 383 0.36 11.00 -38.63
CA GLY A 383 -0.21 12.20 -39.24
C GLY A 383 0.49 12.89 -40.43
N GLY A 384 -0.18 12.84 -41.59
CA GLY A 384 0.05 13.78 -42.71
C GLY A 384 0.52 13.10 -43.98
N GLY A 385 -0.42 12.87 -44.90
CA GLY A 385 -0.12 12.27 -46.20
C GLY A 385 0.77 13.17 -47.06
N GLN A 386 2.03 12.77 -47.21
CA GLN A 386 2.82 12.99 -48.42
C GLN A 386 3.72 11.76 -48.65
N PRO A 387 3.60 11.04 -49.78
CA PRO A 387 4.56 10.01 -50.14
C PRO A 387 5.89 10.68 -50.55
N CYS A 388 7.00 10.27 -49.93
CA CYS A 388 8.34 10.70 -50.34
C CYS A 388 8.57 10.39 -51.83
N PRO A 389 8.90 11.40 -52.66
CA PRO A 389 9.40 11.15 -54.00
C PRO A 389 10.91 10.83 -53.91
N ARG A 390 11.29 9.67 -54.47
CA ARG A 390 12.66 9.25 -54.79
C ARG A 390 13.64 9.05 -53.62
N VAL A 391 13.71 7.82 -53.11
CA VAL A 391 15.00 7.18 -52.78
C VAL A 391 14.90 5.68 -53.08
N GLY A 392 15.87 5.15 -53.84
CA GLY A 392 15.95 3.75 -54.29
C GLY A 392 16.24 2.76 -53.17
N LEU A 393 15.21 2.43 -52.38
CA LEU A 393 15.21 1.38 -51.35
C LEU A 393 14.25 0.24 -51.68
N TRP A 394 14.04 -0.07 -52.96
CA TRP A 394 13.25 -1.21 -53.45
C TRP A 394 13.96 -2.57 -53.37
N GLY A 395 14.85 -2.76 -52.40
CA GLY A 395 15.67 -3.98 -52.31
C GLY A 395 15.27 -4.97 -51.21
N TRP A 396 14.54 -4.55 -50.16
CA TRP A 396 14.56 -5.32 -48.90
C TRP A 396 13.21 -5.40 -48.17
N ALA A 397 12.10 -5.42 -48.90
CA ALA A 397 10.77 -5.70 -48.37
C ALA A 397 9.89 -6.53 -49.34
N ARG A 398 10.28 -7.78 -49.58
CA ARG A 398 9.38 -8.88 -49.98
C ARG A 398 9.89 -10.10 -49.22
N PRO A 399 9.13 -10.66 -48.25
CA PRO A 399 7.96 -11.48 -48.57
C PRO A 399 6.86 -11.44 -47.47
N TRP A 400 5.79 -10.66 -47.67
CA TRP A 400 4.51 -10.92 -46.95
C TRP A 400 3.27 -10.38 -47.69
N ALA A 401 3.41 -9.64 -48.79
CA ALA A 401 2.29 -9.06 -49.54
C ALA A 401 1.89 -9.89 -50.78
N LEU A 402 1.87 -11.24 -50.67
CA LEU A 402 1.45 -12.12 -51.77
C LEU A 402 0.43 -13.21 -51.36
N LEU A 403 -0.27 -13.05 -50.23
CA LEU A 403 -1.25 -14.05 -49.78
C LEU A 403 -2.63 -13.50 -49.41
N GLU A 404 -2.94 -12.26 -49.77
CA GLU A 404 -4.31 -11.75 -49.71
C GLU A 404 -4.61 -10.93 -50.97
N GLN A 405 -5.12 -11.60 -52.00
CA GLN A 405 -6.21 -11.07 -52.81
C GLN A 405 -7.16 -12.23 -53.20
N PRO A 406 -8.48 -12.07 -53.04
CA PRO A 406 -9.45 -12.75 -53.87
C PRO A 406 -9.63 -11.96 -55.16
N GLY A 407 -9.42 -12.61 -56.32
CA GLY A 407 -9.61 -12.03 -57.65
C GLY A 407 -8.56 -12.48 -58.64
#